data_AF-A0AA96TIL7-F1
#
_entry.id   AF-A0AA96TIL7-F1
#
_cell.length_a   1.000
_cell.length_b   1.000
_cell.length_c   1.000
_cell.angle_alpha   90.00
_cell.angle_beta   90.00
_cell.angle_gamma   90.00
#
_symmetry.space_group_name_H-M   'P 1'
#
loop_
_entity.id
_entity.type
_entity.pdbx_description
1 polymer ?
#
loop_
_entity_poly.entity_id
_entity_poly.type
_entity_poly.pdbx_seq_one_letter_code
_entity_poly.pdbx_strand_id
1 'polypeptide(L)'
;MDILSDTRTPDRLYIVGAWTLAHEMLDGATVPQTAGDRLCSQHFKAWPLDTVIAELTQGRSFRQVMGYESGETRRAERDARYNAALHTGEYPLREWDGGWDLVRIQAFLRETFGVEWIKSACTYCPFALANKVGRGQAVARFVDEPDAGVLALVMEFVATALNPTQGLIKGQRLLSLLQASVRTAAVLAAFEQLLTIMPWAVYDLRRTLSPRSDGKINHARSVRILDVGPPEQMRARLDQRAHRARVPVTIGDPAFPQDTHPRAWLRRRDPHSLTHGMPTAERFLVLAPATARSKTGQAFPSAWAAASQWHLAV
;
A
#
# COMPACT_ATOMS: atom_id res chain seq x y z
N MET A 1 4.97 -24.87 -0.12
CA MET A 1 4.11 -25.56 -1.10
C MET A 1 3.11 -24.52 -1.56
N ASP A 2 3.29 -23.99 -2.76
CA ASP A 2 2.31 -23.07 -3.34
C ASP A 2 1.12 -23.91 -3.80
N ILE A 3 -0.04 -23.67 -3.19
CA ILE A 3 -1.28 -24.33 -3.60
C ILE A 3 -1.82 -23.55 -4.79
N LEU A 4 -1.32 -23.87 -5.98
CA LEU A 4 -1.99 -23.53 -7.23
C LEU A 4 -2.92 -24.70 -7.56
N SER A 5 -4.10 -24.71 -6.95
CA SER A 5 -5.11 -25.71 -7.27
C SER A 5 -5.74 -25.31 -8.60
N ASP A 6 -5.37 -26.00 -9.69
CA ASP A 6 -6.07 -25.94 -10.99
C ASP A 6 -7.38 -26.75 -10.94
N THR A 7 -8.16 -26.52 -9.88
CA THR A 7 -9.46 -27.16 -9.71
C THR A 7 -10.53 -26.33 -10.42
N ARG A 8 -11.44 -27.03 -11.10
CA ARG A 8 -12.67 -26.43 -11.65
C ARG A 8 -13.77 -26.28 -10.59
N THR A 9 -13.52 -26.74 -9.37
CA THR A 9 -14.42 -26.64 -8.22
C THR A 9 -13.68 -26.01 -7.03
N PRO A 10 -13.28 -24.73 -7.12
CA PRO A 10 -12.61 -24.06 -6.02
C PRO A 10 -13.59 -23.89 -4.85
N ASP A 11 -13.26 -24.46 -3.71
CA ASP A 11 -14.05 -24.41 -2.48
C ASP A 11 -13.44 -23.49 -1.41
N ARG A 12 -12.16 -23.10 -1.59
CA ARG A 12 -11.42 -22.28 -0.63
C ARG A 12 -10.50 -21.27 -1.31
N LEU A 13 -10.54 -20.03 -0.82
CA LEU A 13 -9.62 -18.96 -1.19
C LEU A 13 -8.55 -18.79 -0.12
N TYR A 14 -7.28 -18.88 -0.50
CA TYR A 14 -6.14 -18.56 0.37
C TYR A 14 -5.65 -17.14 0.08
N ILE A 15 -6.01 -16.19 0.95
CA ILE A 15 -5.63 -14.77 0.81
C ILE A 15 -4.15 -14.54 1.19
N VAL A 16 -3.58 -15.44 2.00
CA VAL A 16 -2.17 -15.47 2.39
C VAL A 16 -1.51 -16.67 1.72
N GLY A 17 -0.38 -16.43 1.05
CA GLY A 17 0.44 -17.43 0.37
C GLY A 17 1.91 -17.02 0.39
N ALA A 18 2.81 -17.76 -0.27
CA ALA A 18 4.25 -17.50 -0.21
C ALA A 18 4.63 -16.10 -0.73
N TRP A 19 3.88 -15.58 -1.69
CA TRP A 19 4.10 -14.26 -2.25
C TRP A 19 2.78 -13.50 -2.41
N THR A 20 2.65 -12.38 -1.68
CA THR A 20 1.46 -11.54 -1.70
C THR A 20 1.85 -10.08 -1.78
N LEU A 21 0.93 -9.23 -2.22
CA LEU A 21 1.13 -7.77 -2.15
C LEU A 21 1.40 -7.32 -0.70
N ALA A 22 0.84 -7.99 0.30
CA ALA A 22 1.10 -7.67 1.69
C ALA A 22 2.56 -7.90 2.07
N HIS A 23 3.19 -8.97 1.58
CA HIS A 23 4.63 -9.20 1.76
C HIS A 23 5.46 -8.06 1.14
N GLU A 24 5.20 -7.67 -0.11
CA GLU A 24 5.93 -6.57 -0.75
C GLU A 24 5.78 -5.26 0.03
N MET A 25 4.57 -4.96 0.51
CA MET A 25 4.29 -3.74 1.26
C MET A 25 4.94 -3.74 2.66
N LEU A 26 4.87 -4.85 3.39
CA LEU A 26 5.46 -4.98 4.73
C LEU A 26 6.99 -5.04 4.70
N ASP A 27 7.58 -5.81 3.77
CA ASP A 27 9.03 -5.85 3.53
C ASP A 27 9.55 -4.47 3.11
N GLY A 28 8.73 -3.74 2.34
CA GLY A 28 9.00 -2.39 1.89
C GLY A 28 8.71 -1.29 2.91
N ALA A 29 7.99 -1.56 4.01
CA ALA A 29 7.38 -0.52 4.85
C ALA A 29 6.72 0.58 4.00
N THR A 30 5.86 0.17 3.08
CA THR A 30 5.10 1.05 2.18
C THR A 30 3.64 0.63 2.16
N VAL A 31 2.78 1.52 1.69
CA VAL A 31 1.40 1.18 1.37
C VAL A 31 1.14 1.43 -0.12
N PRO A 32 0.17 0.76 -0.73
CA PRO A 32 -0.27 1.12 -2.07
C PRO A 32 -0.74 2.59 -2.09
N GLN A 33 -0.47 3.28 -3.19
CA GLN A 33 -0.79 4.70 -3.36
C GLN A 33 -1.84 4.88 -4.46
N THR A 34 -2.70 5.90 -4.33
CA THR A 34 -3.67 6.26 -5.39
C THR A 34 -3.02 7.00 -6.57
N ALA A 35 -1.86 7.61 -6.33
CA ALA A 35 -1.08 8.37 -7.30
C ALA A 35 0.15 7.59 -7.79
N GLY A 36 0.77 8.08 -8.86
CA GLY A 36 1.93 7.45 -9.49
C GLY A 36 1.57 6.27 -10.38
N ASP A 37 2.55 5.42 -10.64
CA ASP A 37 2.46 4.37 -11.68
C ASP A 37 1.61 3.15 -11.24
N ARG A 38 0.99 3.18 -10.05
CA ARG A 38 0.12 2.10 -9.54
C ARG A 38 0.81 0.73 -9.54
N LEU A 39 2.07 0.70 -9.07
CA LEU A 39 2.92 -0.49 -9.09
C LEU A 39 2.26 -1.74 -8.48
N CYS A 40 1.45 -1.60 -7.43
CA CYS A 40 0.69 -2.72 -6.87
C CYS A 40 -0.23 -3.40 -7.89
N SER A 41 -0.90 -2.61 -8.75
CA SER A 41 -1.78 -3.14 -9.79
C SER A 41 -0.97 -3.72 -10.95
N GLN A 42 0.21 -3.18 -11.22
CA GLN A 42 1.08 -3.72 -12.27
C GLN A 42 1.65 -5.09 -11.86
N HIS A 43 2.30 -5.16 -10.69
CA HIS A 43 2.98 -6.37 -10.23
C HIS A 43 2.03 -7.51 -9.83
N PHE A 44 0.88 -7.19 -9.21
CA PHE A 44 -0.02 -8.19 -8.64
C PHE A 44 -1.34 -8.35 -9.41
N LYS A 45 -1.50 -7.68 -10.55
CA LYS A 45 -2.66 -7.91 -11.43
C LYS A 45 -2.25 -7.98 -12.90
N ALA A 46 -1.70 -6.91 -13.45
CA ALA A 46 -1.41 -6.83 -14.88
C ALA A 46 -0.39 -7.89 -15.29
N TRP A 47 0.80 -7.92 -14.68
CA TRP A 47 1.86 -8.85 -15.05
C TRP A 47 1.45 -10.33 -14.95
N PRO A 48 0.80 -10.79 -13.84
CA PRO A 48 0.28 -12.16 -13.79
C PRO A 48 -0.78 -12.45 -14.84
N LEU A 49 -1.74 -11.55 -15.06
CA LEU A 49 -2.79 -11.73 -16.06
C LEU A 49 -2.21 -11.78 -17.48
N ASP A 50 -1.31 -10.86 -17.81
CA ASP A 50 -0.65 -10.81 -19.13
C ASP A 50 0.16 -12.09 -19.39
N THR A 51 0.82 -12.63 -18.35
CA THR A 51 1.56 -13.91 -18.44
C THR A 51 0.62 -15.06 -18.76
N VAL A 52 -0.50 -15.19 -18.04
CA VAL A 52 -1.50 -16.25 -18.26
C VAL A 52 -2.20 -16.09 -19.61
N ILE A 53 -2.55 -14.87 -20.00
CA ILE A 53 -3.16 -14.59 -21.32
C ILE A 53 -2.20 -14.99 -22.44
N ALA A 54 -0.92 -14.64 -22.34
CA ALA A 54 0.07 -15.01 -23.35
C ALA A 54 0.20 -16.54 -23.47
N GLU A 55 0.22 -17.25 -22.35
CA GLU A 55 0.28 -18.72 -22.30
C GLU A 55 -0.95 -19.38 -22.94
N LEU A 56 -2.16 -18.94 -22.58
CA LEU A 56 -3.41 -19.54 -23.07
C LEU A 56 -3.66 -19.24 -24.56
N THR A 57 -3.37 -18.01 -24.99
CA THR A 57 -3.69 -17.56 -26.34
C THR A 57 -2.62 -17.98 -27.35
N GLN A 58 -1.36 -18.11 -26.91
CA GLN A 58 -0.20 -18.41 -27.76
C GLN A 58 -0.12 -17.47 -28.97
N GLY A 59 -0.44 -16.18 -28.76
CA GLY A 59 -0.45 -15.15 -29.81
C GLY A 59 -1.66 -15.19 -30.76
N ARG A 60 -2.65 -16.05 -30.52
CA ARG A 60 -3.92 -16.07 -31.27
C ARG A 60 -4.85 -14.96 -30.77
N SER A 61 -5.72 -14.49 -31.65
CA SER A 61 -6.77 -13.52 -31.31
C SER A 61 -7.70 -14.08 -30.23
N PHE A 62 -8.06 -13.26 -29.24
CA PHE A 62 -8.97 -13.65 -28.18
C PHE A 62 -9.97 -12.53 -27.83
N ARG A 63 -11.06 -12.96 -27.20
CA ARG A 63 -12.12 -12.10 -26.68
C ARG A 63 -11.96 -11.98 -25.16
N GLN A 64 -11.85 -10.76 -24.64
CA GLN A 64 -11.82 -10.51 -23.20
C GLN A 64 -13.22 -10.12 -22.72
N VAL A 65 -13.90 -11.06 -22.08
CA VAL A 65 -15.25 -10.83 -21.54
C VAL A 65 -15.14 -10.17 -20.17
N MET A 66 -15.63 -8.93 -20.05
CA MET A 66 -15.56 -8.13 -18.83
C MET A 66 -16.97 -7.80 -18.31
N GLY A 67 -17.22 -8.12 -17.04
CA GLY A 67 -18.53 -7.91 -16.39
C GLY A 67 -18.78 -6.48 -15.91
N TYR A 68 -18.56 -5.46 -16.76
CA TYR A 68 -18.98 -4.09 -16.42
C TYR A 68 -20.51 -3.99 -16.43
N GLU A 69 -21.11 -3.44 -15.38
CA GLU A 69 -22.55 -3.21 -15.32
C GLU A 69 -22.97 -1.94 -16.08
N SER A 70 -24.27 -1.73 -16.30
CA SER A 70 -24.80 -0.65 -17.13
C SER A 70 -24.33 0.76 -16.69
N GLY A 71 -24.11 0.98 -15.40
CA GLY A 71 -23.56 2.19 -14.79
C GLY A 71 -22.03 2.35 -14.89
N GLU A 72 -21.29 1.33 -15.32
CA GLU A 72 -19.83 1.35 -15.46
C GLU A 72 -19.35 1.81 -16.85
N THR A 73 -20.14 2.66 -17.53
CA THR A 73 -19.89 3.09 -18.91
C THR A 73 -18.48 3.56 -19.20
N ARG A 74 -17.98 4.47 -18.37
CA ARG A 74 -16.63 5.04 -18.53
C ARG A 74 -15.51 3.99 -18.40
N ARG A 75 -15.76 2.87 -17.71
CA ARG A 75 -14.77 1.79 -17.58
C ARG A 75 -14.71 0.98 -18.86
N ALA A 76 -15.86 0.58 -19.39
CA ALA A 76 -15.92 -0.16 -20.66
C ALA A 76 -15.41 0.68 -21.84
N GLU A 77 -15.79 1.96 -21.94
CA GLU A 77 -15.30 2.84 -23.00
C GLU A 77 -13.78 3.05 -22.96
N ARG A 78 -13.19 3.06 -21.76
CA ARG A 78 -11.74 3.15 -21.60
C ARG A 78 -11.07 1.83 -21.97
N ASP A 79 -11.67 0.72 -21.56
CA ASP A 79 -11.19 -0.62 -21.86
C ASP A 79 -11.20 -0.89 -23.38
N ALA A 80 -12.27 -0.53 -24.08
CA ALA A 80 -12.43 -0.69 -25.52
C ALA A 80 -11.37 0.07 -26.35
N ARG A 81 -10.71 1.09 -25.78
CA ARG A 81 -9.58 1.79 -26.44
C ARG A 81 -8.34 0.91 -26.58
N TYR A 82 -8.28 -0.19 -25.84
CA TYR A 82 -7.21 -1.19 -25.92
C TYR A 82 -7.56 -2.35 -26.85
N ASN A 83 -8.67 -2.27 -27.58
CA ASN A 83 -8.97 -3.22 -28.65
C ASN A 83 -7.91 -3.13 -29.75
N ALA A 84 -7.43 -4.28 -30.20
CA ALA A 84 -6.39 -4.45 -31.20
C ALA A 84 -6.65 -5.72 -32.02
N ALA A 85 -5.82 -5.97 -33.05
CA ALA A 85 -5.99 -7.12 -33.95
C ALA A 85 -6.07 -8.48 -33.21
N LEU A 86 -5.36 -8.62 -32.08
CA LEU A 86 -5.33 -9.86 -31.29
C LEU A 86 -6.23 -9.83 -30.05
N HIS A 87 -6.82 -8.67 -29.71
CA HIS A 87 -7.52 -8.47 -28.44
C HIS A 87 -8.81 -7.67 -28.67
N THR A 88 -9.96 -8.24 -28.30
CA THR A 88 -11.25 -7.54 -28.37
C THR A 88 -12.01 -7.68 -27.06
N GLY A 89 -12.31 -6.55 -26.41
CA GLY A 89 -13.15 -6.51 -25.20
C GLY A 89 -14.63 -6.67 -25.51
N GLU A 90 -15.35 -7.38 -24.64
CA GLU A 90 -16.81 -7.57 -24.71
C GLU A 90 -17.45 -7.32 -23.34
N TYR A 91 -18.65 -6.72 -23.33
CA TYR A 91 -19.28 -6.21 -22.12
C TYR A 91 -20.72 -6.69 -21.96
N PRO A 92 -20.97 -8.01 -21.78
CA PRO A 92 -22.30 -8.57 -21.92
C PRO A 92 -23.35 -7.99 -20.97
N LEU A 93 -22.98 -7.71 -19.71
CA LEU A 93 -23.91 -7.11 -18.75
C LEU A 93 -24.35 -5.70 -19.12
N ARG A 94 -23.65 -5.00 -20.02
CA ARG A 94 -24.10 -3.70 -20.56
C ARG A 94 -24.97 -3.84 -21.79
N GLU A 95 -24.72 -4.88 -22.57
CA GLU A 95 -25.30 -5.08 -23.90
C GLU A 95 -26.57 -5.92 -23.84
N TRP A 96 -26.66 -6.86 -22.90
CA TRP A 96 -27.80 -7.74 -22.72
C TRP A 96 -29.02 -6.99 -22.20
N ASP A 97 -30.17 -7.25 -22.81
CA ASP A 97 -31.50 -6.80 -22.35
C ASP A 97 -31.56 -5.31 -21.97
N GLY A 98 -30.89 -4.44 -22.72
CA GLY A 98 -30.86 -3.00 -22.45
C GLY A 98 -29.92 -2.56 -21.31
N GLY A 99 -29.09 -3.47 -20.79
CA GLY A 99 -28.12 -3.22 -19.74
C GLY A 99 -28.61 -3.65 -18.36
N TRP A 100 -27.82 -4.46 -17.69
CA TRP A 100 -28.03 -4.93 -16.33
C TRP A 100 -27.37 -3.96 -15.35
N ASP A 101 -28.17 -3.40 -14.45
CA ASP A 101 -27.67 -2.62 -13.32
C ASP A 101 -27.28 -3.53 -12.13
N LEU A 102 -26.69 -2.91 -11.11
CA LEU A 102 -26.26 -3.64 -9.91
C LEU A 102 -27.43 -4.33 -9.18
N VAL A 103 -28.64 -3.78 -9.21
CA VAL A 103 -29.80 -4.34 -8.51
C VAL A 103 -30.24 -5.64 -9.18
N ARG A 104 -30.37 -5.63 -10.51
CA ARG A 104 -30.70 -6.80 -11.32
C ARG A 104 -29.62 -7.88 -11.17
N ILE A 105 -28.35 -7.50 -11.20
CA ILE A 105 -27.23 -8.44 -11.01
C ILE A 105 -27.33 -9.10 -9.63
N GLN A 106 -27.55 -8.34 -8.56
CA GLN A 106 -27.67 -8.89 -7.20
C GLN A 106 -28.89 -9.81 -7.05
N ALA A 107 -30.02 -9.47 -7.67
CA ALA A 107 -31.21 -10.31 -7.68
C ALA A 107 -30.92 -11.65 -8.39
N PHE A 108 -30.33 -11.60 -9.58
CA PHE A 108 -29.96 -12.79 -10.34
C PHE A 108 -28.99 -13.69 -9.58
N LEU A 109 -27.94 -13.12 -8.97
CA LEU A 109 -26.97 -13.89 -8.19
C LEU A 109 -27.62 -14.57 -6.98
N ARG A 110 -28.52 -13.87 -6.28
CA ARG A 110 -29.24 -14.43 -5.14
C ARG A 110 -30.21 -15.54 -5.57
N GLU A 111 -30.95 -15.34 -6.65
CA GLU A 111 -31.87 -16.35 -7.19
C GLU A 111 -31.12 -17.60 -7.66
N THR A 112 -29.99 -17.40 -8.36
CA THR A 112 -29.22 -18.50 -8.97
C THR A 112 -28.44 -19.30 -7.94
N PHE A 113 -27.87 -18.64 -6.93
CA PHE A 113 -26.90 -19.29 -6.04
C PHE A 113 -27.23 -19.16 -4.54
N GLY A 114 -28.29 -18.44 -4.17
CA GLY A 114 -28.74 -18.31 -2.79
C GLY A 114 -27.86 -17.44 -1.89
N VAL A 115 -26.82 -16.76 -2.40
CA VAL A 115 -25.93 -15.92 -1.59
C VAL A 115 -25.80 -14.50 -2.15
N GLU A 116 -25.45 -13.55 -1.27
CA GLU A 116 -25.16 -12.17 -1.65
C GLU A 116 -23.67 -12.01 -1.97
N TRP A 117 -23.35 -11.50 -3.16
CA TRP A 117 -21.96 -11.21 -3.52
C TRP A 117 -21.59 -9.77 -3.19
N ILE A 118 -20.49 -9.61 -2.46
CA ILE A 118 -19.86 -8.32 -2.23
C ILE A 118 -18.79 -8.04 -3.30
N LYS A 119 -18.58 -6.76 -3.63
CA LYS A 119 -17.49 -6.37 -4.53
C LYS A 119 -16.13 -6.70 -3.91
N SER A 120 -15.35 -7.59 -4.51
CA SER A 120 -14.00 -7.90 -4.04
C SER A 120 -13.07 -6.67 -4.16
N ALA A 121 -12.26 -6.41 -3.14
CA ALA A 121 -11.16 -5.45 -3.21
C ALA A 121 -10.06 -5.87 -2.22
N CYS A 122 -8.82 -5.45 -2.46
CA CYS A 122 -7.75 -5.65 -1.47
C CYS A 122 -8.13 -4.93 -0.16
N THR A 123 -7.89 -5.58 0.96
CA THR A 123 -8.20 -5.11 2.30
C THR A 123 -7.56 -3.76 2.65
N TYR A 124 -6.37 -3.48 2.12
CA TYR A 124 -5.62 -2.23 2.29
C TYR A 124 -5.56 -1.43 0.97
N CYS A 125 -6.62 -1.51 0.16
CA CYS A 125 -6.70 -0.75 -1.09
C CYS A 125 -7.00 0.73 -0.82
N PRO A 126 -6.11 1.68 -1.17
CA PRO A 126 -6.35 3.09 -0.94
C PRO A 126 -7.50 3.63 -1.82
N PHE A 127 -7.83 2.96 -2.93
CA PHE A 127 -8.99 3.30 -3.76
C PHE A 127 -10.32 2.94 -3.08
N ALA A 128 -10.36 1.87 -2.27
CA ALA A 128 -11.54 1.54 -1.46
C ALA A 128 -11.77 2.59 -0.37
N LEU A 129 -10.70 3.28 0.08
CA LEU A 129 -10.76 4.30 1.12
C LEU A 129 -10.84 5.75 0.57
N ALA A 130 -10.94 5.91 -0.75
CA ALA A 130 -10.81 7.21 -1.40
C ALA A 130 -12.03 8.14 -1.18
N ASN A 131 -13.22 7.59 -0.93
CA ASN A 131 -14.45 8.36 -0.73
C ASN A 131 -15.28 7.84 0.46
N LYS A 132 -16.29 8.61 0.88
CA LYS A 132 -17.11 8.32 2.07
C LYS A 132 -17.81 6.95 2.00
N VAL A 133 -18.39 6.60 0.84
CA VAL A 133 -19.11 5.33 0.65
C VAL A 133 -18.14 4.15 0.76
N GLY A 134 -17.02 4.22 0.05
CA GLY A 134 -15.99 3.18 0.09
C GLY A 134 -15.39 3.00 1.49
N ARG A 135 -15.17 4.09 2.24
CA ARG A 135 -14.74 4.02 3.65
C ARG A 135 -15.77 3.28 4.50
N GLY A 136 -17.05 3.58 4.36
CA GLY A 136 -18.11 2.87 5.08
C GLY A 136 -18.12 1.38 4.78
N GLN A 137 -17.97 1.01 3.50
CA GLN A 137 -17.89 -0.40 3.07
C GLN A 137 -16.63 -1.11 3.60
N ALA A 138 -15.48 -0.43 3.59
CA ALA A 138 -14.24 -0.98 4.14
C ALA A 138 -14.34 -1.20 5.66
N VAL A 139 -14.90 -0.23 6.39
CA VAL A 139 -15.15 -0.37 7.84
C VAL A 139 -16.10 -1.54 8.13
N ALA A 140 -17.19 -1.67 7.38
CA ALA A 140 -18.10 -2.81 7.54
C ALA A 140 -17.36 -4.15 7.36
N ARG A 141 -16.52 -4.26 6.32
CA ARG A 141 -15.69 -5.46 6.11
C ARG A 141 -14.71 -5.73 7.24
N PHE A 142 -14.10 -4.70 7.83
CA PHE A 142 -13.22 -4.92 8.97
C PHE A 142 -13.97 -5.33 10.24
N VAL A 143 -15.26 -4.96 10.36
CA VAL A 143 -16.11 -5.47 11.44
C VAL A 143 -16.41 -6.95 11.22
N ASP A 144 -16.73 -7.33 9.99
CA ASP A 144 -17.05 -8.72 9.64
C ASP A 144 -15.80 -9.62 9.60
N GLU A 145 -14.64 -9.06 9.24
CA GLU A 145 -13.33 -9.73 9.14
C GLU A 145 -12.23 -8.92 9.88
N PRO A 146 -12.13 -9.02 11.22
CA PRO A 146 -11.21 -8.21 12.01
C PRO A 146 -9.74 -8.33 11.62
N ASP A 147 -9.27 -9.53 11.29
CA ASP A 147 -7.88 -9.78 10.88
C ASP A 147 -7.48 -8.96 9.64
N ALA A 148 -8.45 -8.74 8.74
CA ALA A 148 -8.27 -7.93 7.56
C ALA A 148 -8.03 -6.45 7.96
N GLY A 149 -8.81 -5.94 8.90
CA GLY A 149 -8.61 -4.60 9.46
C GLY A 149 -7.26 -4.44 10.17
N VAL A 150 -6.86 -5.45 10.95
CA VAL A 150 -5.56 -5.49 11.64
C VAL A 150 -4.40 -5.46 10.64
N LEU A 151 -4.46 -6.26 9.57
CA LEU A 151 -3.45 -6.27 8.52
C LEU A 151 -3.30 -4.88 7.87
N ALA A 152 -4.42 -4.22 7.56
CA ALA A 152 -4.40 -2.88 6.98
C ALA A 152 -3.81 -1.84 7.96
N LEU A 153 -4.13 -1.93 9.25
CA LEU A 153 -3.56 -1.06 10.29
C LEU A 153 -2.06 -1.25 10.43
N VAL A 154 -1.56 -2.48 10.56
CA VAL A 154 -0.11 -2.75 10.69
C VAL A 154 0.64 -2.25 9.47
N MET A 155 0.11 -2.45 8.27
CA MET A 155 0.73 -1.99 7.04
C MET A 155 0.88 -0.47 7.01
N GLU A 156 -0.19 0.29 7.32
CA GLU A 156 -0.10 1.74 7.41
C GLU A 156 0.80 2.19 8.57
N PHE A 157 0.73 1.52 9.72
CA PHE A 157 1.52 1.87 10.90
C PHE A 157 3.02 1.77 10.62
N VAL A 158 3.50 0.65 10.05
CA VAL A 158 4.90 0.49 9.69
C VAL A 158 5.31 1.45 8.58
N ALA A 159 4.47 1.62 7.55
CA ALA A 159 4.78 2.50 6.43
C ALA A 159 4.91 3.96 6.87
N THR A 160 4.03 4.41 7.76
CA THR A 160 4.05 5.78 8.28
C THR A 160 5.21 6.02 9.22
N ALA A 161 5.66 5.02 9.98
CA ALA A 161 6.89 5.12 10.78
C ALA A 161 8.10 5.47 9.89
N LEU A 162 8.28 4.76 8.78
CA LEU A 162 9.40 4.99 7.85
C LEU A 162 9.12 6.14 6.86
N ASN A 163 7.88 6.54 6.65
CA ASN A 163 7.53 7.69 5.83
C ASN A 163 6.19 8.29 6.26
N PRO A 164 6.18 9.45 6.94
CA PRO A 164 4.93 10.11 7.35
C PRO A 164 3.95 10.36 6.19
N THR A 165 4.43 10.47 4.94
CA THR A 165 3.57 10.70 3.77
C THR A 165 2.87 9.42 3.23
N GLN A 166 3.17 8.23 3.76
CA GLN A 166 2.66 6.94 3.27
C GLN A 166 1.41 6.48 4.04
N GLY A 167 0.36 7.32 4.04
CA GLY A 167 -0.97 6.91 4.53
C GLY A 167 -1.79 6.20 3.46
N LEU A 168 -2.71 5.33 3.87
CA LEU A 168 -3.72 4.69 3.02
C LEU A 168 -4.83 5.68 2.61
N ILE A 169 -5.09 6.68 3.45
CA ILE A 169 -6.14 7.67 3.25
C ILE A 169 -5.50 9.05 3.07
N LYS A 170 -5.89 9.77 2.03
CA LYS A 170 -5.41 11.15 1.83
C LYS A 170 -5.93 12.04 2.96
N GLY A 171 -5.01 12.62 3.73
CA GLY A 171 -5.32 13.57 4.81
C GLY A 171 -5.84 12.94 6.11
N GLN A 172 -5.84 11.62 6.23
CA GLN A 172 -6.30 10.90 7.42
C GLN A 172 -5.54 9.58 7.56
N ARG A 173 -5.40 9.05 8.78
CA ARG A 173 -4.94 7.68 9.04
C ARG A 173 -6.12 6.72 9.13
N LEU A 174 -5.89 5.48 8.72
CA LEU A 174 -6.84 4.40 8.94
C LEU A 174 -7.14 4.23 10.43
N LEU A 175 -6.13 4.33 11.30
CA LEU A 175 -6.32 4.26 12.76
C LEU A 175 -7.39 5.25 13.24
N SER A 176 -7.28 6.52 12.83
CA SER A 176 -8.25 7.56 13.21
C SER A 176 -9.63 7.33 12.60
N LEU A 177 -9.72 6.74 11.40
CA LEU A 177 -10.99 6.35 10.81
C LEU A 177 -11.69 5.27 11.65
N LEU A 178 -10.94 4.25 12.11
CA LEU A 178 -11.50 3.15 12.89
C LEU A 178 -11.87 3.60 14.31
N GLN A 179 -11.02 4.38 14.97
CA GLN A 179 -11.31 4.97 16.29
C GLN A 179 -12.62 5.78 16.33
N ALA A 180 -13.04 6.37 15.21
CA ALA A 180 -14.31 7.09 15.11
C ALA A 180 -15.56 6.18 15.08
N SER A 181 -15.40 4.85 15.05
CA SER A 181 -16.49 3.88 14.99
C SER A 181 -16.40 2.85 16.13
N VAL A 182 -17.37 2.89 17.03
CA VAL A 182 -17.49 1.93 18.15
C VAL A 182 -17.55 0.47 17.70
N ARG A 183 -18.02 0.22 16.47
CA ARG A 183 -18.13 -1.14 15.91
C ARG A 183 -16.78 -1.78 15.63
N THR A 184 -15.70 -1.00 15.58
CA THR A 184 -14.35 -1.49 15.24
C THR A 184 -13.49 -1.81 16.47
N ALA A 185 -14.07 -1.79 17.68
CA ALA A 185 -13.34 -2.02 18.93
C ALA A 185 -12.54 -3.33 18.93
N ALA A 186 -13.10 -4.42 18.38
CA ALA A 186 -12.39 -5.71 18.27
C ALA A 186 -11.13 -5.62 17.38
N VAL A 187 -11.20 -4.87 16.27
CA VAL A 187 -10.07 -4.64 15.36
C VAL A 187 -8.97 -3.85 16.06
N LEU A 188 -9.34 -2.80 16.79
CA LEU A 188 -8.40 -1.95 17.52
C LEU A 188 -7.71 -2.72 18.65
N ALA A 189 -8.47 -3.51 19.42
CA ALA A 189 -7.92 -4.36 20.49
C ALA A 189 -6.95 -5.41 19.92
N ALA A 190 -7.31 -6.09 18.83
CA ALA A 190 -6.45 -7.05 18.17
C ALA A 190 -5.18 -6.40 17.59
N PHE A 191 -5.29 -5.19 17.06
CA PHE A 191 -4.13 -4.42 16.58
C PHE A 191 -3.19 -4.05 17.73
N GLU A 192 -3.70 -3.55 18.85
CA GLU A 192 -2.89 -3.23 20.04
C GLU A 192 -2.21 -4.48 20.61
N GLN A 193 -2.95 -5.59 20.73
CA GLN A 193 -2.38 -6.88 21.14
C GLN A 193 -1.25 -7.31 20.18
N LEU A 194 -1.48 -7.20 18.88
CA LEU A 194 -0.47 -7.56 17.88
C LEU A 194 0.81 -6.71 18.03
N LEU A 195 0.69 -5.40 18.29
CA LEU A 195 1.85 -4.52 18.50
C LEU A 195 2.67 -4.88 19.75
N THR A 196 2.05 -5.49 20.78
CA THR A 196 2.77 -5.92 21.99
C THR A 196 3.56 -7.21 21.79
N ILE A 197 3.08 -8.13 20.94
CA ILE A 197 3.71 -9.44 20.70
C ILE A 197 4.71 -9.44 19.54
N MET A 198 4.53 -8.54 18.57
CA MET A 198 5.43 -8.48 17.42
C MET A 198 6.84 -8.05 17.83
N PRO A 199 7.90 -8.56 17.18
CA PRO A 199 9.22 -7.99 17.32
C PRO A 199 9.22 -6.56 16.74
N TRP A 200 9.97 -5.67 17.37
CA TRP A 200 10.23 -4.31 16.91
C TRP A 200 11.68 -4.17 16.47
N ALA A 201 11.96 -3.13 15.70
CA ALA A 201 13.29 -2.83 15.23
C ALA A 201 13.58 -1.33 15.29
N VAL A 202 14.86 -1.01 15.51
CA VAL A 202 15.39 0.34 15.27
C VAL A 202 15.96 0.38 13.86
N TYR A 203 15.46 1.28 13.03
CA TYR A 203 15.89 1.45 11.64
C TYR A 203 16.73 2.72 11.48
N ASP A 204 17.85 2.65 10.75
CA ASP A 204 18.52 3.81 10.14
C ASP A 204 17.91 4.02 8.76
N LEU A 205 17.07 5.04 8.63
CA LEU A 205 16.46 5.39 7.37
C LEU A 205 17.16 6.59 6.74
N ARG A 206 17.47 6.44 5.45
CA ARG A 206 17.99 7.51 4.60
C ARG A 206 17.15 7.62 3.35
N ARG A 207 16.80 8.84 2.98
CA ARG A 207 16.03 9.12 1.76
C ARG A 207 16.58 10.34 1.06
N THR A 208 16.51 10.31 -0.26
CA THR A 208 16.89 11.42 -1.13
C THR A 208 15.72 11.72 -2.05
N LEU A 209 15.53 13.01 -2.32
CA LEU A 209 14.67 13.50 -3.38
C LEU A 209 15.54 14.31 -4.33
N SER A 210 15.42 14.06 -5.63
CA SER A 210 16.08 14.91 -6.62
C SER A 210 15.10 15.27 -7.73
N PRO A 211 15.15 16.50 -8.27
CA PRO A 211 14.32 16.87 -9.39
C PRO A 211 14.69 16.05 -10.62
N ARG A 212 13.73 15.91 -11.53
CA ARG A 212 13.90 15.33 -12.86
C ARG A 212 13.59 16.37 -13.91
N SER A 213 14.11 16.17 -15.12
CA SER A 213 13.84 17.03 -16.28
C SER A 213 12.37 17.02 -16.72
N ASP A 214 11.64 15.94 -16.46
CA ASP A 214 10.21 15.80 -16.76
C ASP A 214 9.29 16.43 -15.68
N GLY A 215 9.86 17.20 -14.75
CA GLY A 215 9.12 17.84 -13.65
C GLY A 215 8.72 16.89 -12.52
N LYS A 216 9.01 15.58 -12.62
CA LYS A 216 8.79 14.62 -11.53
C LYS A 216 9.96 14.66 -10.53
N ILE A 217 9.83 13.90 -9.45
CA ILE A 217 10.86 13.75 -8.44
C ILE A 217 11.38 12.30 -8.46
N ASN A 218 12.69 12.14 -8.51
CA ASN A 218 13.34 10.86 -8.25
C ASN A 218 13.39 10.62 -6.74
N HIS A 219 13.03 9.40 -6.34
CA HIS A 219 13.09 8.95 -4.96
C HIS A 219 14.15 7.85 -4.86
N ALA A 220 15.11 7.99 -3.95
CA ALA A 220 15.98 6.88 -3.58
C ALA A 220 16.01 6.74 -2.06
N ARG A 221 16.17 5.50 -1.59
CA ARG A 221 16.12 5.18 -0.17
C ARG A 221 17.08 4.05 0.20
N SER A 222 17.52 4.11 1.44
CA SER A 222 18.21 3.03 2.13
C SER A 222 17.57 2.82 3.50
N VAL A 223 17.15 1.59 3.76
CA VAL A 223 16.66 1.12 5.05
C VAL A 223 17.70 0.16 5.60
N ARG A 224 18.13 0.36 6.84
CA ARG A 224 18.99 -0.59 7.55
C ARG A 224 18.41 -0.88 8.93
N ILE A 225 18.22 -2.15 9.24
CA ILE A 225 17.91 -2.60 10.60
C ILE A 225 19.18 -2.51 11.45
N LEU A 226 19.09 -1.86 12.60
CA LEU A 226 20.21 -1.73 13.55
C LEU A 226 20.11 -2.73 14.70
N ASP A 227 18.89 -2.92 15.21
CA ASP A 227 18.57 -3.77 16.36
C ASP A 227 17.17 -4.35 16.14
N VAL A 228 16.92 -5.56 16.67
CA VAL A 228 15.60 -6.21 16.68
C VAL A 228 15.36 -6.79 18.08
N GLY A 229 14.15 -6.67 18.60
CA GLY A 229 13.77 -7.24 19.88
C GLY A 229 12.41 -6.75 20.38
N PRO A 230 12.10 -6.97 21.67
CA PRO A 230 10.86 -6.50 22.27
C PRO A 230 10.70 -4.97 22.18
N PRO A 231 9.45 -4.45 22.11
CA PRO A 231 9.18 -3.03 21.90
C PRO A 231 9.92 -2.09 22.87
N GLU A 232 9.86 -2.38 24.18
CA GLU A 232 10.48 -1.55 25.23
C GLU A 232 12.01 -1.50 25.11
N GLN A 233 12.63 -2.65 24.81
CA GLN A 233 14.08 -2.71 24.60
C GLN A 233 14.49 -1.90 23.38
N MET A 234 13.72 -2.00 22.28
CA MET A 234 13.99 -1.24 21.07
C MET A 234 13.77 0.26 21.26
N ARG A 235 12.81 0.67 22.10
CA ARG A 235 12.68 2.07 22.52
C ARG A 235 13.92 2.57 23.25
N ALA A 236 14.41 1.83 24.24
CA ALA A 236 15.64 2.17 24.94
C ALA A 236 16.87 2.24 23.99
N ARG A 237 16.95 1.34 22.99
CA ARG A 237 17.99 1.39 21.95
C ARG A 237 17.89 2.65 21.09
N LEU A 238 16.69 3.07 20.69
CA LEU A 238 16.49 4.32 19.96
C LEU A 238 16.97 5.51 20.80
N ASP A 239 16.54 5.60 22.07
CA ASP A 239 16.89 6.70 22.97
C ASP A 239 18.42 6.75 23.21
N GLN A 240 19.07 5.60 23.43
CA GLN A 240 20.53 5.50 23.56
C GLN A 240 21.26 6.01 22.30
N ARG A 241 20.79 5.64 21.10
CA ARG A 241 21.41 6.06 19.84
C ARG A 241 21.19 7.56 19.58
N ALA A 242 20.00 8.08 19.90
CA ALA A 242 19.69 9.50 19.80
C ALA A 242 20.58 10.33 20.73
N HIS A 243 20.74 9.90 21.99
CA HIS A 243 21.64 10.53 22.96
C HIS A 243 23.09 10.57 22.47
N ARG A 244 23.62 9.44 21.96
CA ARG A 244 24.98 9.38 21.39
C ARG A 244 25.16 10.31 20.19
N ALA A 245 24.13 10.46 19.37
CA ALA A 245 24.11 11.38 18.23
C ALA A 245 23.80 12.84 18.61
N ARG A 246 23.54 13.13 19.91
CA ARG A 246 23.18 14.45 20.44
C ARG A 246 21.96 15.06 19.72
N VAL A 247 20.98 14.24 19.39
CA VAL A 247 19.70 14.69 18.82
C VAL A 247 18.54 14.23 19.70
N PRO A 248 17.46 15.01 19.84
CA PRO A 248 16.28 14.59 20.58
C PRO A 248 15.50 13.53 19.80
N VAL A 249 14.79 12.67 20.53
CA VAL A 249 13.72 11.85 19.97
C VAL A 249 12.45 12.70 19.95
N THR A 250 11.89 12.91 18.77
CA THR A 250 10.59 13.57 18.57
C THR A 250 9.50 12.53 18.38
N ILE A 251 8.31 12.78 18.90
CA ILE A 251 7.12 11.97 18.62
C ILE A 251 6.32 12.65 17.53
N GLY A 252 6.03 11.91 16.46
CA GLY A 252 5.23 12.40 15.35
C GLY A 252 5.93 13.38 14.42
N ASP A 253 5.17 13.84 13.43
CA ASP A 253 5.55 14.89 12.49
C ASP A 253 4.44 15.97 12.51
N PRO A 254 4.75 17.25 12.78
CA PRO A 254 3.75 18.31 12.80
C PRO A 254 2.96 18.45 11.49
N ALA A 255 3.54 18.07 10.34
CA ALA A 255 2.83 18.04 9.06
C ALA A 255 1.77 16.93 8.99
N PHE A 256 1.82 15.96 9.90
CA PHE A 256 0.92 14.83 10.00
C PHE A 256 0.45 14.66 11.45
N PRO A 257 -0.58 15.40 11.90
CA PRO A 257 -0.99 15.44 13.31
C PRO A 257 -1.36 14.09 13.95
N GLN A 258 -1.65 13.08 13.13
CA GLN A 258 -1.97 11.71 13.53
C GLN A 258 -0.75 10.77 13.52
N ASP A 259 0.44 11.28 13.23
CA ASP A 259 1.69 10.55 13.34
C ASP A 259 2.15 10.53 14.80
N THR A 260 2.34 9.34 15.34
CA THR A 260 2.75 9.11 16.74
C THR A 260 4.10 8.39 16.83
N HIS A 261 4.81 8.25 15.71
CA HIS A 261 6.03 7.44 15.68
C HIS A 261 7.23 8.20 16.24
N PRO A 262 8.03 7.58 17.14
CA PRO A 262 9.25 8.19 17.67
C PRO A 262 10.37 8.17 16.63
N ARG A 263 10.97 9.34 16.38
CA ARG A 263 12.09 9.51 15.44
C ARG A 263 13.20 10.37 16.02
N ALA A 264 14.45 9.98 15.78
CA ALA A 264 15.63 10.78 16.05
C ALA A 264 16.20 11.31 14.73
N TRP A 265 15.96 12.58 14.44
CA TRP A 265 16.33 13.20 13.16
C TRP A 265 17.81 13.59 13.14
N LEU A 266 18.61 12.84 12.39
CA LEU A 266 20.05 13.10 12.19
C LEU A 266 20.29 14.13 11.08
N ARG A 267 19.37 14.21 10.12
CA ARG A 267 19.33 15.21 9.06
C ARG A 267 17.88 15.40 8.63
N ARG A 268 17.40 16.64 8.61
CA ARG A 268 16.10 16.99 8.02
C ARG A 268 16.30 17.48 6.60
N ARG A 269 15.28 17.31 5.76
CA ARG A 269 15.27 17.92 4.42
C ARG A 269 15.24 19.43 4.58
N ASP A 270 15.94 20.14 3.70
CA ASP A 270 15.64 21.55 3.44
C ASP A 270 14.36 21.64 2.58
N PRO A 271 13.30 22.33 3.07
CA PRO A 271 12.05 22.51 2.33
C PRO A 271 12.21 23.22 0.98
N HIS A 272 13.23 24.06 0.81
CA HIS A 272 13.39 24.92 -0.36
C HIS A 272 14.30 24.31 -1.44
N SER A 273 15.13 23.32 -1.10
CA SER A 273 16.05 22.68 -2.05
C SER A 273 15.36 22.25 -3.34
N LEU A 274 14.23 21.52 -3.25
CA LEU A 274 13.54 21.02 -4.45
C LEU A 274 12.92 22.13 -5.29
N THR A 275 12.41 23.21 -4.66
CA THR A 275 11.87 24.36 -5.39
C THR A 275 12.95 25.13 -6.14
N HIS A 276 14.21 25.01 -5.71
CA HIS A 276 15.38 25.57 -6.39
C HIS A 276 16.05 24.60 -7.37
N GLY A 277 15.44 23.44 -7.66
CA GLY A 277 16.03 22.45 -8.56
C GLY A 277 17.21 21.69 -7.95
N MET A 278 17.31 21.65 -6.62
CA MET A 278 18.42 21.03 -5.89
C MET A 278 17.97 19.72 -5.22
N PRO A 279 18.83 18.68 -5.21
CA PRO A 279 18.53 17.46 -4.46
C PRO A 279 18.55 17.72 -2.96
N THR A 280 17.67 17.06 -2.22
CA THR A 280 17.61 17.11 -0.76
C THR A 280 17.65 15.71 -0.18
N ALA A 281 18.07 15.60 1.08
CA ALA A 281 18.14 14.33 1.76
C ALA A 281 17.79 14.48 3.23
N GLU A 282 17.38 13.36 3.81
CA GLU A 282 17.15 13.24 5.24
C GLU A 282 17.69 11.93 5.76
N ARG A 283 17.94 11.90 7.06
CA ARG A 283 18.30 10.70 7.79
C ARG A 283 17.70 10.77 9.17
N PHE A 284 17.10 9.67 9.60
CA PHE A 284 16.60 9.55 10.95
C PHE A 284 16.67 8.10 11.42
N LEU A 285 16.71 7.95 12.73
CA LEU A 285 16.46 6.67 13.38
C LEU A 285 14.97 6.61 13.73
N VAL A 286 14.34 5.46 13.52
CA VAL A 286 12.92 5.24 13.85
C VAL A 286 12.71 3.87 14.47
N LEU A 287 11.77 3.80 15.38
CA LEU A 287 11.28 2.56 15.97
C LEU A 287 9.96 2.16 15.29
N ALA A 288 9.87 0.92 14.82
CA ALA A 288 8.64 0.36 14.25
C ALA A 288 8.64 -1.18 14.38
N PRO A 289 7.49 -1.86 14.17
CA PRO A 289 7.46 -3.31 14.03
C PRO A 289 8.50 -3.84 13.01
N ALA A 290 9.10 -4.98 13.31
CA ALA A 290 10.24 -5.56 12.59
C ALA A 290 9.84 -6.30 11.30
N THR A 291 9.03 -5.67 10.44
CA THR A 291 8.59 -6.26 9.17
C THR A 291 9.43 -5.83 7.98
N ALA A 292 10.00 -4.63 8.02
CA ALA A 292 10.71 -4.05 6.89
C ALA A 292 12.09 -4.70 6.73
N ARG A 293 12.49 -5.01 5.50
CA ARG A 293 13.82 -5.57 5.24
C ARG A 293 14.86 -4.47 5.04
N SER A 294 16.09 -4.76 5.45
CA SER A 294 17.24 -3.93 5.05
C SER A 294 17.35 -3.94 3.53
N LYS A 295 17.35 -2.76 2.92
CA LYS A 295 17.40 -2.60 1.46
C LYS A 295 17.96 -1.25 1.10
N THR A 296 18.94 -1.24 0.20
CA THR A 296 19.48 -0.04 -0.43
C THR A 296 19.15 -0.09 -1.90
N GLY A 297 18.42 0.91 -2.41
CA GLY A 297 18.13 0.99 -3.84
C GLY A 297 19.41 1.19 -4.66
N GLN A 298 19.48 0.64 -5.87
CA GLN A 298 20.66 0.71 -6.72
C GLN A 298 21.13 2.16 -6.98
N ALA A 299 20.19 3.09 -7.17
CA ALA A 299 20.48 4.51 -7.39
C ALA A 299 20.78 5.30 -6.09
N PHE A 300 20.65 4.68 -4.91
CA PHE A 300 20.79 5.41 -3.64
C PHE A 300 22.19 5.96 -3.38
N PRO A 301 23.30 5.22 -3.61
CA PRO A 301 24.64 5.74 -3.30
C PRO A 301 24.96 7.04 -4.06
N SER A 302 24.68 7.08 -5.37
CA SER A 302 24.89 8.27 -6.20
C SER A 302 23.97 9.42 -5.81
N ALA A 303 22.67 9.14 -5.60
CA ALA A 303 21.71 10.16 -5.16
C ALA A 303 22.06 10.74 -3.78
N TRP A 304 22.54 9.91 -2.86
CA TRP A 304 22.96 10.33 -1.52
C TRP A 304 24.19 11.22 -1.56
N ALA A 305 25.18 10.85 -2.38
CA ALA A 305 26.37 11.67 -2.60
C ALA A 305 25.98 13.04 -3.18
N ALA A 306 25.18 13.07 -4.25
CA ALA A 306 24.71 14.30 -4.86
C ALA A 306 23.96 15.20 -3.88
N ALA A 307 23.05 14.64 -3.08
CA ALA A 307 22.32 15.39 -2.06
C ALA A 307 23.18 15.84 -0.87
N SER A 308 24.35 15.24 -0.64
CA SER A 308 25.23 15.56 0.50
C SER A 308 26.37 16.51 0.14
N GLN A 309 26.75 16.60 -1.14
CA GLN A 309 27.77 17.53 -1.63
C GLN A 309 27.39 19.01 -1.41
N TRP A 310 26.09 19.34 -1.41
CA TRP A 310 25.61 20.72 -1.26
C TRP A 310 25.71 21.29 0.16
N HIS A 311 26.05 20.49 1.17
CA HIS A 311 26.35 20.99 2.53
C HIS A 311 27.86 21.28 2.75
N LEU A 312 28.69 21.15 1.71
CA LEU A 312 30.14 21.43 1.77
C LEU A 312 30.53 22.71 1.01
N ALA A 313 29.57 23.46 0.48
CA ALA A 313 29.84 24.82 0.02
C ALA A 313 29.96 25.74 1.25
N VAL A 314 31.21 26.00 1.65
CA VAL A 314 31.63 26.98 2.66
C VAL A 314 31.24 28.38 2.21
#